data_AF-A0A6G4Z763-F1
#
_entry.id   AF-A0A6G4Z763-F1
#
_cell.length_a   1.000
_cell.length_b   1.000
_cell.length_c   1.000
_cell.angle_alpha   90.00
_cell.angle_beta   90.00
_cell.angle_gamma   90.00
#
_symmetry.space_group_name_H-M   'P 1'
#
loop_
_entity.id
_entity.type
_entity.pdbx_description
1 polymer ?
#
loop_
_entity_poly.entity_id
_entity_poly.type
_entity_poly.pdbx_seq_one_letter_code
_entity_poly.pdbx_strand_id
1 'polypeptide(L)' 'MPLFLQPILKTKLWGGQRLSEFGYQLDNDTTGECWCVSAHPNGTS' A
#
# COMPACT_ATOMS: atom_id res chain seq x y z
N MET A 1 -16.10 -18.22 -3.24
CA MET A 1 -14.72 -18.21 -2.68
C MET A 1 -14.32 -16.74 -2.54
N PRO A 2 -13.86 -16.28 -1.37
CA PRO A 2 -13.44 -14.89 -1.19
C PRO A 2 -12.15 -14.60 -1.97
N LEU A 3 -12.09 -13.42 -2.58
CA LEU A 3 -10.94 -12.91 -3.31
C LEU A 3 -10.15 -11.97 -2.39
N PHE A 4 -8.86 -12.27 -2.20
CA PHE A 4 -7.94 -11.43 -1.45
C PHE A 4 -7.00 -10.72 -2.43
N LEU A 5 -6.81 -9.42 -2.20
CA LEU A 5 -6.08 -8.54 -3.08
C LEU A 5 -4.72 -8.24 -2.46
N GLN A 6 -3.69 -8.15 -3.30
CA GLN A 6 -2.37 -7.72 -2.86
C GLN A 6 -2.30 -6.20 -2.94
N PRO A 7 -2.13 -5.50 -1.80
CA PRO A 7 -2.10 -4.05 -1.81
C PRO A 7 -0.82 -3.52 -2.43
N ILE A 8 -0.91 -2.37 -3.08
CA ILE A 8 0.23 -1.67 -3.65
C ILE A 8 0.52 -0.45 -2.79
N LEU A 9 1.73 -0.40 -2.23
CA LEU A 9 2.19 0.69 -1.39
C LEU A 9 2.89 1.75 -2.24
N LYS A 10 2.63 3.03 -1.95
CA LYS A 10 3.23 4.16 -2.68
C LYS A 10 3.95 5.11 -1.72
N THR A 11 5.17 5.48 -2.11
CA THR A 11 5.97 6.51 -1.44
C THR A 11 5.42 7.91 -1.72
N LYS A 12 5.39 8.77 -0.68
CA LYS A 12 4.99 10.17 -0.77
C LYS A 12 5.88 11.02 0.12
N LEU A 13 6.10 12.29 -0.23
CA LEU A 13 6.90 13.23 0.58
C LEU A 13 6.37 13.37 2.02
N TRP A 14 5.05 13.30 2.17
CA TRP A 14 4.34 13.35 3.46
C TRP A 14 4.08 11.96 4.05
N GLY A 15 4.62 10.90 3.45
CA GLY A 15 4.47 9.53 3.93
C GLY A 15 5.29 9.25 5.18
N GLY A 16 5.10 8.06 5.75
CA GLY A 16 5.73 7.64 6.99
C GLY A 16 5.79 6.13 7.13
N GLN A 17 5.89 5.64 8.36
CA GLN A 17 5.97 4.20 8.67
C GLN A 17 4.70 3.61 9.29
N ARG A 18 3.64 4.42 9.47
CA ARG A 18 2.41 3.98 10.18
C ARG A 18 1.72 2.79 9.53
N LEU A 19 1.91 2.58 8.23
CA LEU A 19 1.35 1.42 7.51
C LEU A 19 1.95 0.08 7.99
N SER A 20 3.12 0.08 8.61
CA SER A 20 3.72 -1.13 9.19
C SER A 20 2.92 -1.70 10.37
N GLU A 21 2.19 -0.86 11.10
CA GLU A 21 1.32 -1.26 12.21
C GLU A 21 0.17 -2.18 11.75
N PHE A 22 -0.16 -2.14 10.46
CA PHE A 22 -1.17 -3.00 9.83
C PHE A 22 -0.59 -4.30 9.25
N GLY A 23 0.68 -4.60 9.54
CA GLY A 23 1.37 -5.81 9.06
C GLY A 23 1.94 -5.70 7.65
N TYR A 24 1.98 -4.50 7.06
CA TYR A 24 2.61 -4.28 5.77
C TYR A 24 4.12 -4.17 5.89
N GLN A 25 4.84 -4.87 5.01
CA GLN A 25 6.26 -4.65 4.81
C GLN A 25 6.46 -3.36 4.02
N LEU A 26 7.17 -2.40 4.61
CA LEU A 26 7.47 -1.12 3.97
C LEU A 26 8.90 -1.17 3.42
N ASP A 27 9.06 -0.80 2.15
CA ASP A 27 10.38 -0.71 1.52
C ASP A 27 11.12 0.59 1.87
N ASN A 28 10.45 1.55 2.50
CA ASN A 28 11.00 2.85 2.87
C ASN A 28 10.21 3.53 4.00
N ASP A 29 10.83 4.55 4.59
CA ASP A 29 10.30 5.32 5.72
C ASP A 29 9.26 6.38 5.34
N THR A 30 8.92 6.50 4.05
CA THR A 30 8.08 7.56 3.49
C THR A 30 6.88 6.99 2.72
N THR A 31 6.40 5.82 3.13
CA THR A 31 5.22 5.20 2.52
C THR A 31 3.96 5.98 2.95
N GLY A 32 3.24 6.55 1.99
CA GLY A 32 2.10 7.44 2.26
C GLY A 32 0.73 6.83 1.97
N GLU A 33 0.64 5.93 0.99
CA GLU A 33 -0.63 5.39 0.51
C GLU A 33 -0.58 3.86 0.41
N CYS A 34 -1.67 3.17 0.83
CA CYS A 34 -1.99 1.78 0.48
C CYS A 34 -3.14 1.79 -0.52
N TRP A 35 -2.89 1.28 -1.71
CA TRP A 35 -3.94 0.99 -2.68
C TRP A 35 -4.32 -0.47 -2.48
N CYS A 36 -5.34 -0.70 -1.65
CA CYS A 36 -5.69 -2.05 -1.21
C CYS A 36 -6.87 -2.66 -2.01
N VAL A 37 -7.73 -1.81 -2.61
CA VAL A 37 -8.71 -2.19 -3.64
C VAL A 37 -8.66 -1.12 -4.72
N SER A 38 -8.20 -1.49 -5.91
CA SER A 38 -7.93 -0.55 -6.99
C SER A 38 -7.93 -1.27 -8.33
N ALA A 39 -8.66 -0.71 -9.30
CA ALA A 39 -8.62 -1.14 -10.69
C ALA A 39 -7.72 -0.24 -11.56
N HIS A 40 -6.87 0.57 -10.93
CA HIS A 40 -6.03 1.52 -11.66
C HIS A 40 -4.91 0.79 -12.44
N PRO A 41 -4.63 1.12 -13.71
CA PRO A 41 -3.62 0.41 -14.51
C PRO A 41 -2.22 0.35 -13.88
N ASN A 42 -1.81 1.41 -13.18
CA ASN A 42 -0.51 1.51 -12.48
C ASN A 42 -0.54 1.01 -11.03
N GLY A 43 -1.61 0.31 -10.65
CA GLY A 43 -1.88 -0.05 -9.27
C GLY A 43 -3.12 -0.93 -9.14
N THR A 44 -3.17 -2.05 -9.86
CA THR A 44 -4.27 -3.00 -9.77
C THR A 44 -4.07 -3.86 -8.53
N SER A 45 -4.99 -3.71 -7.57
CA SER A 45 -5.03 -4.47 -6.33
C SER A 45 -6.45 -4.98 -6.16
#